data_AF-A0A7I4A6K8-F1
#
_entry.id   AF-A0A7I4A6K8-F1
#
_cell.length_a   1.000
_cell.length_b   1.000
_cell.length_c   1.000
_cell.angle_alpha   90.00
_cell.angle_beta   90.00
_cell.angle_gamma   90.00
#
_symmetry.space_group_name_H-M   'P 1'
#
loop_
_entity.id
_entity.type
_entity.pdbx_description
1 polymer ?
#
loop_
_entity_poly.entity_id
_entity_poly.type
_entity_poly.pdbx_seq_one_letter_code
_entity_poly.pdbx_strand_id
1 'polypeptide(L)'
;MEASSGSETDGDFNGMSIFPLIETVVDGGSEVLPAFGRPISVSAVFKSDRQGRFVEFFRIYRPTDKNEKLEPFKRCYLHLSQVVKIGPKLQMWVVEDSDANEGPSQSMSFGLQCCLQRASNAFYSAIQEFKNNGTKLETVASTDANTLAKNKFEEKIDPSSAKMYFHYYGQLLHQQNMLQDYVRTGTYYAAVIENHADFHGKVVVDVGAGSGILSLFAAQAGAKHVYAIEASAMADNARLLIAGSPSLSQRITVIHGKVEEVELPEKADILISDPMGTLLVNERMLESYIIARDRFLVPNGKMFPSRGRLHMAPFRDELLYGEIANKALFWQQKNYYGVDLTALRDKAFQGYFSQPVVDAFDPRLLIAQPVIHDIDFVTAKEEDFFEIDVPLQFKSSVSAGVHGLACWFDVLFDGSAVPRWLTTSPGSPTTHWYQIRCLISQPLCVLAGQPVTGRLHMIAHSSQSYTVHLTLSASSMTPDLNGVGGTQTSTVELDLKEPYYRMTQFPAYAWFQQEQTQQPVSSSLLLRYDSV
;
A
#
# COMPACT_ATOMS: atom_id res chain seq x y z
N MET A 1 33.30 -30.44 50.64
CA MET A 1 32.98 -29.19 51.34
C MET A 1 32.15 -28.34 50.39
N GLU A 2 31.06 -27.80 50.94
CA GLU A 2 30.29 -26.62 50.47
C GLU A 2 29.42 -26.72 49.20
N ALA A 3 28.15 -27.07 49.45
CA ALA A 3 26.92 -26.28 49.27
C ALA A 3 26.72 -25.24 48.13
N SER A 4 25.52 -25.37 47.54
CA SER A 4 24.54 -24.34 47.13
C SER A 4 24.80 -23.45 45.91
N SER A 5 24.01 -23.66 44.85
CA SER A 5 22.84 -22.81 44.55
C SER A 5 22.07 -23.40 43.36
N GLY A 6 20.81 -23.75 43.60
CA GLY A 6 19.88 -24.10 42.53
C GLY A 6 19.42 -22.84 41.80
N SER A 7 19.50 -22.85 40.48
CA SER A 7 18.63 -22.03 39.64
C SER A 7 17.75 -23.01 38.87
N GLU A 8 16.45 -22.96 39.15
CA GLU A 8 15.44 -23.62 38.33
C GLU A 8 15.53 -23.01 36.94
N THR A 9 15.80 -23.87 35.97
CA THR A 9 15.79 -23.57 34.56
C THR A 9 14.36 -23.27 34.13
N ASP A 10 14.08 -22.01 33.77
CA ASP A 10 12.93 -21.63 32.95
C ASP A 10 13.03 -22.37 31.60
N GLY A 11 12.24 -23.43 31.46
CA GLY A 11 12.18 -24.25 30.26
C GLY A 11 11.45 -23.56 29.12
N ASP A 12 12.19 -23.37 28.02
CA ASP A 12 11.79 -23.02 26.66
C ASP A 12 10.31 -23.21 26.27
N PHE A 13 9.68 -22.11 25.84
CA PHE A 13 8.40 -22.07 25.14
C PHE A 13 8.64 -21.85 23.64
N ASN A 14 8.45 -22.89 22.82
CA ASN A 14 8.40 -22.78 21.37
C ASN A 14 7.10 -22.12 20.90
N GLY A 15 7.21 -21.27 19.88
CA GLY A 15 6.19 -20.34 19.44
C GLY A 15 4.95 -20.97 18.79
N MET A 16 3.80 -20.42 19.15
CA MET A 16 2.62 -20.30 18.29
C MET A 16 1.72 -19.20 18.89
N SER A 17 1.51 -18.12 18.15
CA SER A 17 0.60 -17.02 18.51
C SER A 17 -0.68 -17.19 17.70
N ILE A 18 -1.84 -17.32 18.36
CA ILE A 18 -3.16 -17.33 17.70
C ILE A 18 -3.90 -16.07 18.17
N PHE A 19 -4.41 -15.30 17.20
CA PHE A 19 -5.08 -13.97 17.24
C PHE A 19 -6.19 -13.74 18.31
N PRO A 20 -6.74 -12.52 18.47
CA PRO A 20 -6.16 -11.16 18.49
C PRO A 20 -6.35 -10.46 19.87
N LEU A 21 -5.57 -9.40 20.13
CA LEU A 21 -5.74 -8.49 21.27
C LEU A 21 -7.15 -7.85 21.26
N ILE A 22 -7.88 -7.97 22.37
CA ILE A 22 -8.96 -7.04 22.70
C ILE A 22 -8.32 -5.92 23.55
N GLU A 23 -8.02 -4.76 22.96
CA GLU A 23 -7.75 -3.56 23.75
C GLU A 23 -9.09 -2.97 24.21
N THR A 24 -9.34 -2.94 25.52
CA THR A 24 -10.49 -2.22 26.09
C THR A 24 -10.02 -1.31 27.20
N VAL A 25 -10.37 -0.03 27.08
CA VAL A 25 -10.16 1.00 28.10
C VAL A 25 -11.23 0.83 29.19
N VAL A 26 -10.82 0.63 30.44
CA VAL A 26 -11.68 0.44 31.61
C VAL A 26 -11.38 1.53 32.63
N ASP A 27 -12.39 2.29 33.05
CA ASP A 27 -12.29 3.22 34.17
C ASP A 27 -12.80 2.50 35.43
N GLY A 28 -11.99 2.42 36.48
CA GLY A 28 -12.27 1.61 37.68
C GLY A 28 -12.29 2.42 38.96
N GLY A 29 -13.42 2.39 39.69
CA GLY A 29 -13.53 2.65 41.13
C GLY A 29 -14.49 1.60 41.70
N SER A 30 -14.34 1.02 42.90
CA SER A 30 -13.98 1.54 44.23
C SER A 30 -13.46 0.37 45.10
N GLU A 31 -12.55 0.55 46.08
CA GLU A 31 -12.86 1.03 47.44
C GLU A 31 -11.84 2.04 48.01
N VAL A 32 -12.40 3.16 48.49
CA VAL A 32 -11.92 4.15 49.48
C VAL A 32 -10.41 4.50 49.53
N LEU A 33 -10.02 5.53 48.77
CA LEU A 33 -9.27 6.76 49.18
C LEU A 33 -9.18 7.71 47.96
N PRO A 34 -8.98 9.03 48.14
CA PRO A 34 -9.74 10.06 47.43
C PRO A 34 -9.17 10.49 46.08
N ALA A 35 -10.10 10.95 45.21
CA ALA A 35 -9.93 11.90 44.11
C ALA A 35 -8.77 11.67 43.12
N PHE A 36 -9.12 11.28 41.89
CA PHE A 36 -8.58 11.69 40.58
C PHE A 36 -8.66 10.49 39.60
N GLY A 37 -9.70 10.47 38.77
CA GLY A 37 -9.94 9.45 37.76
C GLY A 37 -8.97 9.55 36.58
N ARG A 38 -8.39 8.41 36.20
CA ARG A 38 -7.71 8.19 34.91
C ARG A 38 -7.98 6.74 34.45
N PRO A 39 -8.23 6.52 33.15
CA PRO A 39 -8.56 5.21 32.61
C PRO A 39 -7.40 4.22 32.71
N ILE A 40 -7.74 2.96 32.99
CA ILE A 40 -6.84 1.80 33.07
C ILE A 40 -7.01 0.98 31.78
N SER A 41 -5.91 0.51 31.17
CA SER A 41 -5.99 -0.39 30.01
C SER A 41 -5.81 -1.83 30.48
N VAL A 42 -6.68 -2.75 30.04
CA VAL A 42 -6.56 -4.18 30.40
C VAL A 42 -6.24 -4.98 29.15
N SER A 43 -5.17 -5.77 29.21
CA SER A 43 -4.86 -6.79 28.21
C SER A 43 -4.92 -8.17 28.87
N ALA A 44 -5.46 -9.15 28.15
CA ALA A 44 -5.46 -10.54 28.58
C ALA A 44 -4.80 -11.40 27.51
N VAL A 45 -3.99 -12.37 27.94
CA VAL A 45 -3.29 -13.31 27.05
C VAL A 45 -3.59 -14.74 27.50
N PHE A 46 -4.11 -15.53 26.57
CA PHE A 46 -4.42 -16.95 26.79
C PHE A 46 -3.19 -17.82 26.47
N LYS A 47 -2.80 -18.69 27.40
CA LYS A 47 -1.81 -19.76 27.14
C LYS A 47 -2.35 -21.10 27.61
N SER A 48 -2.16 -22.16 26.82
CA SER A 48 -2.42 -23.53 27.25
C SER A 48 -1.17 -24.13 27.92
N ASP A 49 -1.35 -24.86 29.03
CA ASP A 49 -0.30 -25.72 29.56
C ASP A 49 -0.14 -27.00 28.70
N ARG A 50 0.88 -27.82 29.00
CA ARG A 50 1.16 -29.07 28.26
C ARG A 50 0.06 -30.14 28.37
N GLN A 51 -0.97 -29.91 29.19
CA GLN A 51 -2.09 -30.81 29.42
C GLN A 51 -3.39 -30.27 28.80
N GLY A 52 -3.32 -29.20 28.01
CA GLY A 52 -4.48 -28.58 27.37
C GLY A 52 -5.37 -27.80 28.33
N ARG A 53 -4.87 -27.49 29.54
CA ARG A 53 -5.58 -26.65 30.51
C ARG A 53 -5.18 -25.20 30.24
N PHE A 54 -6.16 -24.36 29.94
CA PHE A 54 -5.94 -22.96 29.66
C PHE A 54 -5.64 -22.21 30.97
N VAL A 55 -4.50 -21.54 31.01
CA VAL A 55 -4.09 -20.62 32.07
C VAL A 55 -4.12 -19.22 31.45
N GLU A 56 -4.99 -18.35 31.95
CA GLU A 56 -5.04 -16.95 31.49
C GLU A 56 -4.23 -16.04 32.41
N PHE A 57 -3.50 -15.12 31.80
CA PHE A 57 -2.76 -14.05 32.46
C PHE A 57 -3.48 -12.73 32.22
N PHE A 58 -3.92 -12.05 33.28
CA PHE A 58 -4.35 -10.65 33.20
C PHE A 58 -3.14 -9.72 33.39
N ARG A 59 -2.95 -8.77 32.47
CA ARG A 59 -2.08 -7.61 32.69
C ARG A 59 -2.92 -6.35 32.62
N ILE A 60 -3.12 -5.74 33.78
CA ILE A 60 -3.82 -4.46 33.94
C ILE A 60 -2.76 -3.35 33.99
N TYR A 61 -2.83 -2.40 33.07
CA TYR A 61 -1.91 -1.26 32.97
C TYR A 61 -2.50 -0.03 33.64
N ARG A 62 -1.80 0.53 34.65
CA ARG A 62 -2.04 1.92 35.08
C ARG A 62 -1.09 2.85 34.33
N PRO A 63 -1.58 3.89 33.64
CA PRO A 63 -0.72 4.87 33.01
C PRO A 63 -0.31 5.94 34.04
N THR A 64 0.78 5.72 34.76
CA THR A 64 1.49 6.81 35.45
C THR A 64 2.99 6.63 35.39
N ASP A 65 3.61 7.58 34.69
CA ASP A 65 4.97 8.10 34.78
C ASP A 65 6.17 7.14 34.61
N LYS A 66 6.88 7.38 33.49
CA LYS A 66 8.30 7.17 33.22
C LYS A 66 9.05 6.15 34.11
N ASN A 67 9.44 5.03 33.48
CA ASN A 67 10.58 4.20 33.87
C ASN A 67 10.51 3.44 35.21
N GLU A 68 9.43 2.70 35.49
CA GLU A 68 9.47 1.67 36.54
C GLU A 68 9.09 0.27 36.02
N LYS A 69 9.79 -0.73 36.56
CA LYS A 69 9.70 -2.14 36.17
C LYS A 69 8.28 -2.67 36.33
N LEU A 70 7.86 -3.44 35.32
CA LEU A 70 6.56 -4.09 35.20
C LEU A 70 6.40 -5.20 36.25
N GLU A 71 5.60 -4.97 37.30
CA GLU A 71 5.13 -6.02 38.21
C GLU A 71 3.74 -6.51 37.75
N PRO A 72 3.53 -7.81 37.52
CA PRO A 72 2.23 -8.35 37.13
C PRO A 72 1.25 -8.31 38.31
N PHE A 73 0.11 -7.61 38.14
CA PHE A 73 -1.02 -7.73 39.06
C PHE A 73 -1.61 -9.14 38.94
N LYS A 74 -1.61 -9.86 40.07
CA LYS A 74 -2.18 -11.20 40.41
C LYS A 74 -2.76 -12.09 39.29
N ARG A 75 -2.37 -13.38 39.30
CA ARG A 75 -2.93 -14.44 38.44
C ARG A 75 -4.32 -14.85 38.94
N CYS A 76 -5.29 -15.03 38.04
CA CYS A 76 -6.64 -15.48 38.39
C CYS A 76 -7.13 -16.55 37.42
N TYR A 77 -7.80 -17.57 37.94
CA TYR A 77 -8.35 -18.66 37.13
C TYR A 77 -9.82 -18.39 36.75
N LEU A 78 -10.11 -18.37 35.44
CA LEU A 78 -11.46 -18.12 34.90
C LEU A 78 -12.55 -19.04 35.45
N HIS A 79 -12.22 -20.32 35.71
CA HIS A 79 -13.18 -21.29 36.25
C HIS A 79 -13.58 -21.00 37.70
N LEU A 80 -12.77 -20.24 38.44
CA LEU A 80 -13.03 -19.80 39.82
C LEU A 80 -13.64 -18.39 39.87
N SER A 81 -14.14 -17.92 38.73
CA SER A 81 -14.63 -16.57 38.58
C SER A 81 -16.10 -16.57 38.18
N GLN A 82 -16.84 -15.53 38.55
CA GLN A 82 -18.25 -15.32 38.23
C GLN A 82 -18.45 -13.92 37.64
N VAL A 83 -19.08 -13.83 36.47
CA VAL A 83 -19.39 -12.54 35.85
C VAL A 83 -20.91 -12.36 35.86
N VAL A 84 -21.36 -11.22 36.37
CA VAL A 84 -22.78 -10.86 36.48
C VAL A 84 -23.00 -9.53 35.75
N LYS A 85 -23.97 -9.47 34.85
CA LYS A 85 -24.41 -8.20 34.25
C LYS A 85 -25.25 -7.42 35.25
N ILE A 86 -24.80 -6.21 35.59
CA ILE A 86 -25.53 -5.28 36.46
C ILE A 86 -26.30 -4.24 35.63
N GLY A 87 -25.88 -3.97 34.40
CA GLY A 87 -26.58 -3.07 33.48
C GLY A 87 -26.13 -3.23 32.02
N PRO A 88 -26.68 -2.43 31.08
CA PRO A 88 -26.38 -2.56 29.64
C PRO A 88 -24.91 -2.29 29.29
N LYS A 89 -24.16 -1.64 30.19
CA LYS A 89 -22.73 -1.36 30.04
C LYS A 89 -21.90 -1.73 31.26
N LEU A 90 -22.51 -2.27 32.32
CA LEU A 90 -21.84 -2.50 33.60
C LEU A 90 -21.94 -3.98 33.98
N GLN A 91 -20.80 -4.57 34.32
CA GLN A 91 -20.70 -5.95 34.76
C GLN A 91 -19.88 -6.00 36.04
N MET A 92 -20.17 -6.96 36.90
CA MET A 92 -19.38 -7.23 38.08
C MET A 92 -18.74 -8.59 37.94
N TRP A 93 -17.45 -8.64 38.18
CA TRP A 93 -16.68 -9.85 38.16
C TRP A 93 -16.25 -10.16 39.59
N VAL A 94 -16.64 -11.33 40.07
CA VAL A 94 -16.20 -11.90 41.35
C VAL A 94 -15.19 -12.99 41.05
N VAL A 95 -14.05 -12.97 41.73
CA VAL A 95 -12.99 -13.97 41.61
C VAL A 95 -12.72 -14.52 43.00
N GLU A 96 -12.75 -15.84 43.13
CA GLU A 96 -12.29 -16.52 44.34
C GLU A 96 -10.79 -16.81 44.23
N ASP A 97 -10.03 -16.36 45.21
CA ASP A 97 -8.60 -16.63 45.28
C ASP A 97 -8.36 -18.07 45.76
N SER A 98 -7.62 -18.84 44.98
CA SER A 98 -7.24 -20.21 45.33
C SER A 98 -5.73 -20.41 45.22
N ASP A 99 -4.92 -19.49 45.72
CA ASP A 99 -3.57 -19.86 46.14
C ASP A 99 -3.68 -20.65 47.46
N ALA A 100 -3.76 -21.97 47.31
CA ALA A 100 -3.66 -22.92 48.40
C ALA A 100 -2.23 -22.90 48.96
N ASN A 101 -1.97 -21.99 49.89
CA ASN A 101 -1.21 -22.21 51.11
C ASN A 101 -1.36 -20.98 52.02
N GLU A 102 -2.06 -21.19 53.14
CA GLU A 102 -2.25 -20.28 54.29
C GLU A 102 -3.31 -19.15 54.16
N GLY A 103 -4.57 -19.46 54.49
CA GLY A 103 -5.57 -18.46 54.91
C GLY A 103 -7.01 -18.74 54.43
N PRO A 104 -8.05 -18.16 55.09
CA PRO A 104 -9.42 -18.26 54.62
C PRO A 104 -9.58 -17.56 53.26
N SER A 105 -10.26 -18.22 52.31
CA SER A 105 -10.48 -17.75 50.95
C SER A 105 -11.03 -16.32 50.92
N GLN A 106 -10.27 -15.40 50.32
CA GLN A 106 -10.72 -14.04 50.07
C GLN A 106 -11.39 -13.99 48.69
N SER A 107 -12.67 -13.62 48.66
CA SER A 107 -13.38 -13.31 47.41
C SER A 107 -13.15 -11.84 47.06
N MET A 108 -12.63 -11.57 45.86
CA MET A 108 -12.45 -10.21 45.35
C MET A 108 -13.52 -9.92 44.29
N SER A 109 -14.07 -8.71 44.28
CA SER A 109 -14.99 -8.29 43.23
C SER A 109 -14.52 -6.98 42.58
N PHE A 110 -14.70 -6.86 41.27
CA PHE A 110 -14.40 -5.65 40.52
C PHE A 110 -15.51 -5.33 39.50
N GLY A 111 -15.83 -4.04 39.39
CA GLY A 111 -16.77 -3.52 38.42
C GLY A 111 -16.09 -3.25 37.08
N LEU A 112 -16.71 -3.70 35.99
CA LEU A 112 -16.25 -3.52 34.62
C LEU A 112 -17.29 -2.72 33.84
N GLN A 113 -16.94 -1.48 33.50
CA GLN A 113 -17.80 -0.59 32.73
C GLN A 113 -17.31 -0.50 31.27
N CYS A 114 -18.14 -0.96 30.34
CA CYS A 114 -17.87 -0.97 28.91
C CYS A 114 -18.30 0.34 28.25
N CYS A 115 -17.49 0.88 27.33
CA CYS A 115 -17.85 2.09 26.57
C CYS A 115 -19.11 1.89 25.69
N LEU A 116 -19.27 0.69 25.12
CA LEU A 116 -20.36 0.32 24.22
C LEU A 116 -21.15 -0.88 24.77
N GLN A 117 -22.49 -0.85 24.61
CA GLN A 117 -23.36 -1.96 25.01
C GLN A 117 -23.07 -3.24 24.22
N ARG A 118 -22.71 -3.11 22.94
CA ARG A 118 -22.33 -4.26 22.09
C ARG A 118 -21.06 -4.96 22.61
N ALA A 119 -20.06 -4.19 23.04
CA ALA A 119 -18.84 -4.72 23.66
C ALA A 119 -19.15 -5.43 24.99
N SER A 120 -19.99 -4.83 25.82
CA SER A 120 -20.49 -5.46 27.06
C SER A 120 -21.18 -6.79 26.77
N ASN A 121 -22.03 -6.84 25.74
CA ASN A 121 -22.71 -8.06 25.36
C ASN A 121 -21.76 -9.13 24.84
N ALA A 122 -20.84 -8.78 23.93
CA ALA A 122 -19.87 -9.71 23.38
C ALA A 122 -18.94 -10.30 24.46
N PHE A 123 -18.42 -9.46 25.36
CA PHE A 123 -17.56 -9.89 26.47
C PHE A 123 -18.27 -10.89 27.39
N TYR A 124 -19.50 -10.55 27.82
CA TYR A 124 -20.27 -11.44 28.69
C TYR A 124 -20.59 -12.78 28.00
N SER A 125 -21.02 -12.74 26.74
CA SER A 125 -21.33 -13.95 25.98
C SER A 125 -20.12 -14.86 25.82
N ALA A 126 -18.95 -14.31 25.51
CA ALA A 126 -17.71 -15.08 25.39
C ALA A 126 -17.33 -15.78 26.70
N ILE A 127 -17.48 -15.10 27.84
CA ILE A 127 -17.19 -15.69 29.16
C ILE A 127 -18.20 -16.81 29.51
N GLN A 128 -19.49 -16.62 29.20
CA GLN A 128 -20.51 -17.65 29.47
C GLN A 128 -20.35 -18.86 28.56
N GLU A 129 -20.04 -18.65 27.28
CA GLU A 129 -19.77 -19.72 26.32
C GLU A 129 -18.53 -20.53 26.75
N PHE A 130 -17.48 -19.86 27.20
CA PHE A 130 -16.29 -20.52 27.74
C PHE A 130 -16.60 -21.36 28.98
N LYS A 131 -17.45 -20.87 29.89
CA LYS A 131 -17.86 -21.63 31.10
C LYS A 131 -18.75 -22.82 30.77
N ASN A 132 -19.63 -22.67 29.78
CA ASN A 132 -20.58 -23.71 29.39
C ASN A 132 -19.89 -24.85 28.62
N ASN A 133 -18.83 -24.56 27.86
CA ASN A 133 -18.12 -25.53 27.02
C ASN A 133 -16.94 -26.23 27.73
N GLY A 134 -16.99 -26.34 29.06
CA GLY A 134 -15.90 -26.83 29.91
C GLY A 134 -15.02 -27.91 29.28
N THR A 135 -13.74 -27.60 29.05
CA THR A 135 -12.64 -28.55 28.80
C THR A 135 -12.87 -29.64 27.74
N LYS A 136 -13.64 -29.37 26.67
CA LYS A 136 -13.61 -30.18 25.44
C LYS A 136 -13.89 -29.33 24.20
N LEU A 137 -12.83 -28.81 23.57
CA LEU A 137 -12.87 -28.54 22.12
C LEU A 137 -12.43 -29.83 21.40
N GLU A 138 -13.38 -30.75 21.22
CA GLU A 138 -13.31 -31.69 20.11
C GLU A 138 -13.60 -30.91 18.82
N THR A 139 -12.86 -31.26 17.77
CA THR A 139 -12.91 -30.66 16.44
C THR A 139 -14.28 -30.93 15.81
N VAL A 140 -15.27 -30.11 16.14
CA VAL A 140 -16.58 -30.16 15.48
C VAL A 140 -16.47 -29.37 14.19
N ALA A 141 -16.16 -30.10 13.11
CA ALA A 141 -16.54 -29.72 11.77
C ALA A 141 -18.08 -29.54 11.75
N SER A 142 -18.52 -28.31 12.00
CA SER A 142 -19.90 -27.88 11.79
C SER A 142 -19.96 -27.17 10.46
N THR A 143 -20.39 -27.93 9.45
CA THR A 143 -21.19 -27.42 8.33
C THR A 143 -22.38 -26.64 8.88
N ASP A 144 -22.15 -25.38 9.19
CA ASP A 144 -23.13 -24.27 9.22
C ASP A 144 -22.40 -22.92 9.44
N ALA A 145 -21.20 -22.81 8.88
CA ALA A 145 -20.60 -21.52 8.57
C ALA A 145 -21.29 -20.96 7.33
N ASN A 146 -22.48 -20.38 7.52
CA ASN A 146 -23.00 -19.40 6.57
C ASN A 146 -22.11 -18.15 6.68
N THR A 147 -20.98 -18.23 5.97
CA THR A 147 -20.45 -17.18 5.10
C THR A 147 -20.59 -15.76 5.66
N LEU A 148 -19.74 -15.41 6.64
CA LEU A 148 -19.12 -14.09 6.55
C LEU A 148 -18.37 -14.14 5.22
N ALA A 149 -18.97 -13.59 4.16
CA ALA A 149 -18.33 -13.48 2.86
C ALA A 149 -16.94 -12.90 3.12
N LYS A 150 -15.89 -13.69 2.85
CA LYS A 150 -14.55 -13.15 2.88
C LYS A 150 -14.56 -11.96 1.93
N ASN A 151 -14.11 -10.81 2.41
CA ASN A 151 -14.12 -9.60 1.60
C ASN A 151 -13.31 -9.88 0.31
N LYS A 152 -13.84 -9.48 -0.86
CA LYS A 152 -13.18 -9.57 -2.16
C LYS A 152 -11.70 -9.14 -2.13
N PHE A 153 -11.36 -8.12 -1.34
CA PHE A 153 -9.97 -7.69 -1.16
C PHE A 153 -9.11 -8.75 -0.44
N GLU A 154 -9.61 -9.32 0.66
CA GLU A 154 -8.89 -10.31 1.49
C GLU A 154 -8.82 -11.70 0.85
N GLU A 155 -9.74 -12.00 -0.08
CA GLU A 155 -9.66 -13.24 -0.87
C GLU A 155 -8.48 -13.24 -1.84
N LYS A 156 -8.05 -12.06 -2.30
CA LYS A 156 -7.06 -11.91 -3.37
C LYS A 156 -5.70 -11.47 -2.89
N ILE A 157 -5.65 -10.68 -1.83
CA ILE A 157 -4.44 -10.01 -1.38
C ILE A 157 -3.90 -10.67 -0.11
N ASP A 158 -2.60 -10.94 -0.13
CA ASP A 158 -1.90 -11.44 1.05
C ASP A 158 -1.99 -10.42 2.20
N PRO A 159 -2.38 -10.84 3.43
CA PRO A 159 -2.55 -9.93 4.55
C PRO A 159 -1.31 -9.13 4.92
N SER A 160 -0.10 -9.69 4.74
CA SER A 160 1.15 -8.98 5.01
C SER A 160 1.40 -7.89 3.97
N SER A 161 1.12 -8.17 2.69
CA SER A 161 1.17 -7.18 1.62
C SER A 161 0.20 -6.03 1.88
N ALA A 162 -1.07 -6.35 2.18
CA ALA A 162 -2.09 -5.35 2.51
C ALA A 162 -1.68 -4.46 3.68
N LYS A 163 -1.14 -5.06 4.76
CA LYS A 163 -0.68 -4.31 5.93
C LYS A 163 0.46 -3.35 5.58
N MET A 164 1.45 -3.80 4.80
CA MET A 164 2.56 -2.96 4.36
C MET A 164 2.08 -1.81 3.46
N TYR A 165 1.16 -2.11 2.53
CA TYR A 165 0.56 -1.12 1.64
C TYR A 165 -0.16 0.00 2.40
N PHE A 166 -1.09 -0.34 3.30
CA PHE A 166 -1.79 0.68 4.07
C PHE A 166 -0.88 1.39 5.08
N HIS A 167 0.15 0.71 5.61
CA HIS A 167 1.14 1.37 6.44
C HIS A 167 1.92 2.44 5.65
N TYR A 168 2.37 2.12 4.43
CA TYR A 168 3.05 3.05 3.54
C TYR A 168 2.18 4.28 3.24
N TYR A 169 0.95 4.08 2.78
CA TYR A 169 0.05 5.18 2.43
C TYR A 169 -0.48 5.98 3.64
N GLY A 170 -0.37 5.40 4.84
CA GLY A 170 -0.62 6.07 6.12
C GLY A 170 0.43 7.10 6.55
N GLN A 171 1.54 7.24 5.82
CA GLN A 171 2.62 8.19 6.17
C GLN A 171 2.54 9.49 5.37
N LEU A 172 2.70 10.63 6.05
CA LEU A 172 2.67 11.96 5.43
C LEU A 172 3.77 12.16 4.38
N LEU A 173 4.94 11.55 4.56
CA LEU A 173 6.05 11.66 3.60
C LEU A 173 5.66 11.13 2.21
N HIS A 174 4.93 10.01 2.16
CA HIS A 174 4.47 9.43 0.90
C HIS A 174 3.35 10.27 0.28
N GLN A 175 2.43 10.79 1.09
CA GLN A 175 1.43 11.77 0.61
C GLN A 175 2.08 13.04 0.07
N GLN A 176 3.14 13.54 0.72
CA GLN A 176 3.88 14.71 0.25
C GLN A 176 4.53 14.45 -1.11
N ASN A 177 5.19 13.31 -1.31
CA ASN A 177 5.80 12.95 -2.60
C ASN A 177 4.75 12.98 -3.73
N MET A 178 3.55 12.48 -3.44
CA MET A 178 2.41 12.47 -4.35
C MET A 178 1.89 13.90 -4.65
N LEU A 179 1.76 14.74 -3.62
CA LEU A 179 1.29 16.13 -3.77
C LEU A 179 2.30 17.06 -4.44
N GLN A 180 3.60 16.80 -4.28
CA GLN A 180 4.67 17.56 -4.92
C GLN A 180 4.82 17.26 -6.42
N ASP A 181 4.22 16.18 -6.90
CA ASP A 181 4.00 15.98 -8.33
C ASP A 181 2.92 16.95 -8.82
N TYR A 182 3.36 18.14 -9.24
CA TYR A 182 2.48 19.20 -9.72
C TYR A 182 1.79 18.86 -11.05
N VAL A 183 2.38 17.98 -11.87
CA VAL A 183 1.75 17.51 -13.11
C VAL A 183 0.53 16.68 -12.75
N ARG A 184 0.70 15.72 -11.84
CA ARG A 184 -0.38 14.92 -11.28
C ARG A 184 -1.44 15.80 -10.61
N THR A 185 -1.09 16.46 -9.51
CA THR A 185 -2.04 17.17 -8.66
C THR A 185 -2.71 18.32 -9.42
N GLY A 186 -1.95 19.03 -10.26
CA GLY A 186 -2.46 20.12 -11.10
C GLY A 186 -3.42 19.64 -12.19
N THR A 187 -3.19 18.47 -12.80
CA THR A 187 -4.10 17.91 -13.82
C THR A 187 -5.42 17.48 -13.20
N TYR A 188 -5.40 16.83 -12.01
CA TYR A 188 -6.63 16.53 -11.27
C TYR A 188 -7.40 17.80 -10.89
N TYR A 189 -6.71 18.82 -10.39
CA TYR A 189 -7.31 20.11 -10.07
C TYR A 189 -7.99 20.73 -11.31
N ALA A 190 -7.28 20.81 -12.44
CA ALA A 190 -7.82 21.35 -13.68
C ALA A 190 -9.01 20.52 -14.19
N ALA A 191 -8.91 19.18 -14.17
CA ALA A 191 -10.00 18.30 -14.58
C ALA A 191 -11.29 18.55 -13.79
N VAL A 192 -11.18 18.76 -12.47
CA VAL A 192 -12.33 19.04 -11.60
C VAL A 192 -12.87 20.46 -11.79
N ILE A 193 -12.01 21.48 -11.73
CA ILE A 193 -12.43 22.89 -11.74
C ILE A 193 -12.96 23.32 -13.11
N GLU A 194 -12.33 22.91 -14.20
CA GLU A 194 -12.79 23.29 -15.53
C GLU A 194 -14.09 22.56 -15.92
N ASN A 195 -14.35 21.41 -15.32
CA ASN A 195 -15.61 20.69 -15.42
C ASN A 195 -16.50 20.90 -14.19
N HIS A 196 -16.44 22.07 -13.53
CA HIS A 196 -17.19 22.34 -12.29
C HIS A 196 -18.69 22.02 -12.40
N ALA A 197 -19.30 22.16 -13.59
CA ALA A 197 -20.71 21.84 -13.82
C ALA A 197 -21.04 20.36 -13.59
N ASP A 198 -20.07 19.46 -13.77
CA ASP A 198 -20.22 18.04 -13.45
C ASP A 198 -20.27 17.86 -11.92
N PHE A 199 -19.57 18.67 -11.13
CA PHE A 199 -19.48 18.55 -9.67
C PHE A 199 -20.51 19.39 -8.92
N HIS A 200 -20.94 20.53 -9.45
CA HIS A 200 -21.78 21.49 -8.75
C HIS A 200 -23.12 20.89 -8.32
N GLY A 201 -23.41 20.94 -7.03
CA GLY A 201 -24.65 20.38 -6.46
C GLY A 201 -24.74 18.85 -6.52
N LYS A 202 -23.64 18.15 -6.83
CA LYS A 202 -23.58 16.69 -6.97
C LYS A 202 -22.98 15.99 -5.76
N VAL A 203 -23.29 14.70 -5.62
CA VAL A 203 -22.66 13.81 -4.64
C VAL A 203 -21.44 13.17 -5.28
N VAL A 204 -20.30 13.23 -4.59
CA VAL A 204 -19.01 12.72 -5.05
C VAL A 204 -18.51 11.65 -4.09
N VAL A 205 -17.92 10.58 -4.62
CA VAL A 205 -17.15 9.60 -3.84
C VAL A 205 -15.69 9.68 -4.26
N ASP A 206 -14.82 9.90 -3.29
CA ASP A 206 -13.36 9.90 -3.45
C ASP A 206 -12.80 8.60 -2.87
N VAL A 207 -12.28 7.72 -3.74
CA VAL A 207 -11.84 6.36 -3.38
C VAL A 207 -10.34 6.34 -3.15
N GLY A 208 -9.91 5.94 -1.95
CA GLY A 208 -8.51 6.03 -1.54
C GLY A 208 -8.09 7.49 -1.40
N ALA A 209 -8.88 8.26 -0.64
CA ALA A 209 -8.78 9.71 -0.57
C ALA A 209 -7.41 10.22 -0.10
N GLY A 210 -6.60 9.38 0.57
CA GLY A 210 -5.30 9.75 1.09
C GLY A 210 -5.41 10.96 2.01
N SER A 211 -4.69 12.03 1.68
CA SER A 211 -4.79 13.32 2.39
C SER A 211 -6.14 14.04 2.27
N GLY A 212 -7.03 13.61 1.37
CA GLY A 212 -8.32 14.25 1.08
C GLY A 212 -8.23 15.41 0.07
N ILE A 213 -7.11 15.53 -0.66
CA ILE A 213 -6.89 16.63 -1.61
C ILE A 213 -7.92 16.66 -2.75
N LEU A 214 -8.27 15.50 -3.33
CA LEU A 214 -9.25 15.41 -4.41
C LEU A 214 -10.66 15.74 -3.90
N SER A 215 -10.98 15.28 -2.69
CA SER A 215 -12.20 15.67 -1.98
C SER A 215 -12.32 17.20 -1.79
N LEU A 216 -11.22 17.87 -1.46
CA LEU A 216 -11.19 19.33 -1.35
C LEU A 216 -11.41 20.01 -2.71
N PHE A 217 -10.83 19.49 -3.79
CA PHE A 217 -11.09 20.01 -5.15
C PHE A 217 -12.56 19.84 -5.56
N ALA A 218 -13.16 18.69 -5.29
CA ALA A 218 -14.57 18.46 -5.55
C ALA A 218 -15.48 19.41 -4.75
N ALA A 219 -15.17 19.65 -3.47
CA ALA A 219 -15.89 20.62 -2.65
C ALA A 219 -15.71 22.06 -3.16
N GLN A 220 -14.51 22.43 -3.62
CA GLN A 220 -14.22 23.72 -4.26
C GLN A 220 -15.03 23.93 -5.54
N ALA A 221 -15.21 22.88 -6.36
CA ALA A 221 -16.06 22.90 -7.54
C ALA A 221 -17.56 22.99 -7.22
N GLY A 222 -17.94 22.94 -5.94
CA GLY A 222 -19.30 23.14 -5.49
C GLY A 222 -20.10 21.85 -5.31
N ALA A 223 -19.43 20.70 -5.12
CA ALA A 223 -20.10 19.45 -4.73
C ALA A 223 -21.09 19.68 -3.57
N LYS A 224 -22.27 19.05 -3.65
CA LYS A 224 -23.27 19.02 -2.57
C LYS A 224 -22.68 18.30 -1.36
N HIS A 225 -22.06 17.14 -1.59
CA HIS A 225 -21.40 16.36 -0.56
C HIS A 225 -20.31 15.47 -1.18
N VAL A 226 -19.25 15.21 -0.41
CA VAL A 226 -18.15 14.32 -0.78
C VAL A 226 -17.96 13.26 0.29
N TYR A 227 -18.00 11.98 -0.09
CA TYR A 227 -17.62 10.86 0.77
C TYR A 227 -16.18 10.46 0.44
N ALA A 228 -15.26 10.78 1.35
CA ALA A 228 -13.84 10.49 1.22
C ALA A 228 -13.52 9.17 1.91
N ILE A 229 -13.35 8.10 1.14
CA ILE A 229 -13.08 6.75 1.66
C ILE A 229 -11.57 6.54 1.69
N GLU A 230 -11.02 6.28 2.87
CA GLU A 230 -9.58 6.04 3.06
C GLU A 230 -9.37 4.86 4.01
N ALA A 231 -8.59 3.87 3.57
CA ALA A 231 -8.43 2.62 4.31
C ALA A 231 -7.24 2.64 5.29
N SER A 232 -6.27 3.53 5.09
CA SER A 232 -5.11 3.69 5.97
C SER A 232 -5.38 4.66 7.11
N ALA A 233 -4.42 4.72 8.04
CA ALA A 233 -4.38 5.73 9.09
C ALA A 233 -4.29 7.18 8.58
N MET A 234 -4.09 7.39 7.27
CA MET A 234 -4.15 8.73 6.67
C MET A 234 -5.53 9.38 6.82
N ALA A 235 -6.60 8.60 7.02
CA ALA A 235 -7.95 9.11 7.27
C ALA A 235 -8.01 10.16 8.40
N ASP A 236 -7.19 10.00 9.45
CA ASP A 236 -7.15 10.98 10.55
C ASP A 236 -6.49 12.29 10.13
N ASN A 237 -5.40 12.23 9.36
CA ASN A 237 -4.76 13.42 8.80
C ASN A 237 -5.64 14.09 7.74
N ALA A 238 -6.41 13.32 6.96
CA ALA A 238 -7.38 13.87 6.01
C ALA A 238 -8.44 14.71 6.74
N ARG A 239 -8.99 14.20 7.86
CA ARG A 239 -9.91 14.97 8.71
C ARG A 239 -9.28 16.26 9.20
N LEU A 240 -8.03 16.23 9.64
CA LEU A 240 -7.31 17.43 10.09
C LEU A 240 -7.14 18.45 8.96
N LEU A 241 -6.69 18.03 7.78
CA LEU A 241 -6.50 18.91 6.62
C LEU A 241 -7.82 19.53 6.16
N ILE A 242 -8.86 18.70 6.05
CA ILE A 242 -10.21 19.13 5.65
C ILE A 242 -10.79 20.14 6.66
N ALA A 243 -10.64 19.88 7.96
CA ALA A 243 -11.08 20.80 9.00
C ALA A 243 -10.40 22.19 8.94
N GLY A 244 -9.18 22.26 8.37
CA GLY A 244 -8.47 23.51 8.11
C GLY A 244 -9.15 24.43 7.09
N SER A 245 -10.17 23.95 6.36
CA SER A 245 -10.99 24.75 5.44
C SER A 245 -12.47 24.74 5.85
N PRO A 246 -12.90 25.55 6.84
CA PRO A 246 -14.25 25.46 7.43
C PRO A 246 -15.41 25.62 6.44
N SER A 247 -15.23 26.38 5.36
CA SER A 247 -16.24 26.57 4.32
C SER A 247 -16.45 25.33 3.43
N LEU A 248 -15.44 24.47 3.33
CA LEU A 248 -15.47 23.25 2.51
C LEU A 248 -15.76 22.01 3.37
N SER A 249 -15.25 21.98 4.61
CA SER A 249 -15.30 20.81 5.49
C SER A 249 -16.72 20.32 5.79
N GLN A 250 -17.69 21.24 5.85
CA GLN A 250 -19.10 20.90 6.07
C GLN A 250 -19.71 20.00 4.99
N ARG A 251 -19.05 19.91 3.82
CA ARG A 251 -19.50 19.13 2.67
C ARG A 251 -18.73 17.82 2.52
N ILE A 252 -17.76 17.52 3.38
CA ILE A 252 -16.88 16.35 3.22
C ILE A 252 -16.98 15.45 4.45
N THR A 253 -17.30 14.18 4.23
CA THR A 253 -17.28 13.14 5.28
C THR A 253 -16.16 12.16 5.01
N VAL A 254 -15.20 12.04 5.95
CA VAL A 254 -14.11 11.06 5.86
C VAL A 254 -14.53 9.74 6.51
N ILE A 255 -14.57 8.69 5.70
CA ILE A 255 -14.92 7.33 6.09
C ILE A 255 -13.63 6.49 6.13
N HIS A 256 -13.25 6.05 7.32
CA HIS A 256 -12.08 5.19 7.50
C HIS A 256 -12.47 3.73 7.27
N GLY A 257 -11.99 3.13 6.19
CA GLY A 257 -12.26 1.73 5.85
C GLY A 257 -11.96 1.41 4.39
N LYS A 258 -11.96 0.12 4.04
CA LYS A 258 -11.77 -0.32 2.66
C LYS A 258 -13.03 -0.10 1.85
N VAL A 259 -12.89 0.26 0.57
CA VAL A 259 -14.04 0.57 -0.30
C VAL A 259 -14.94 -0.63 -0.55
N GLU A 260 -14.46 -1.84 -0.31
CA GLU A 260 -15.18 -3.10 -0.38
C GLU A 260 -16.05 -3.38 0.87
N GLU A 261 -15.80 -2.68 1.98
CA GLU A 261 -16.40 -2.95 3.30
C GLU A 261 -17.35 -1.84 3.77
N VAL A 262 -17.05 -0.59 3.42
CA VAL A 262 -17.82 0.57 3.87
C VAL A 262 -19.19 0.62 3.21
N GLU A 263 -20.13 1.33 3.83
CA GLU A 263 -21.46 1.61 3.29
C GLU A 263 -21.69 3.13 3.22
N LEU A 264 -22.38 3.58 2.17
CA LEU A 264 -22.70 5.00 1.95
C LEU A 264 -24.21 5.22 2.05
N PRO A 265 -24.65 6.38 2.57
CA PRO A 265 -26.08 6.67 2.76
C PRO A 265 -26.81 6.97 1.44
N GLU A 266 -26.10 7.37 0.39
CA GLU A 266 -26.64 7.62 -0.95
C GLU A 266 -25.59 7.25 -2.03
N LYS A 267 -26.05 6.99 -3.26
CA LYS A 267 -25.20 6.79 -4.43
C LYS A 267 -24.63 8.14 -4.90
N ALA A 268 -23.46 8.12 -5.53
CA ALA A 268 -22.78 9.29 -6.07
C ALA A 268 -23.10 9.53 -7.54
N ASP A 269 -23.14 10.80 -7.95
CA ASP A 269 -23.17 11.21 -9.36
C ASP A 269 -21.78 11.07 -10.01
N ILE A 270 -20.72 11.27 -9.23
CA ILE A 270 -19.32 11.22 -9.68
C ILE A 270 -18.50 10.37 -8.73
N LEU A 271 -17.63 9.54 -9.30
CA LEU A 271 -16.60 8.84 -8.59
C LEU A 271 -15.23 9.34 -9.05
N ILE A 272 -14.46 9.89 -8.12
CA ILE A 272 -13.09 10.37 -8.33
C ILE A 272 -12.12 9.49 -7.56
N SER A 273 -10.95 9.23 -8.13
CA SER A 273 -9.88 8.50 -7.45
C SER A 273 -8.57 8.73 -8.18
N ASP A 274 -7.47 8.34 -7.55
CA ASP A 274 -6.17 8.20 -8.17
C ASP A 274 -5.64 6.78 -8.07
N PRO A 275 -6.22 5.83 -8.83
CA PRO A 275 -5.97 4.41 -8.66
C PRO A 275 -4.74 3.90 -9.43
N MET A 276 -3.99 4.80 -10.08
CA MET A 276 -2.90 4.41 -10.97
C MET A 276 -1.62 4.10 -10.20
N GLY A 277 -1.14 2.87 -10.36
CA GLY A 277 0.22 2.51 -9.98
C GLY A 277 1.20 2.60 -11.16
N THR A 278 2.43 2.19 -10.91
CA THR A 278 3.42 1.94 -11.96
C THR A 278 2.85 1.02 -13.05
N LEU A 279 3.12 1.33 -14.32
CA LEU A 279 2.53 0.63 -15.46
C LEU A 279 0.97 0.65 -15.46
N LEU A 280 0.36 1.69 -14.88
CA LEU A 280 -1.09 1.88 -14.66
C LEU A 280 -1.71 0.91 -13.63
N VAL A 281 -1.34 -0.37 -13.68
CA VAL A 281 -2.06 -1.46 -12.99
C VAL A 281 -1.42 -1.91 -11.67
N ASN A 282 -0.14 -1.59 -11.43
CA ASN A 282 0.54 -2.01 -10.21
C ASN A 282 -0.21 -1.54 -8.96
N GLU A 283 -0.02 -2.22 -7.83
CA GLU A 283 -0.78 -2.02 -6.58
C GLU A 283 -2.23 -2.51 -6.62
N ARG A 284 -2.74 -2.87 -7.81
CA ARG A 284 -4.08 -3.46 -8.04
C ARG A 284 -5.24 -2.59 -7.53
N MET A 285 -5.03 -1.28 -7.37
CA MET A 285 -6.05 -0.35 -6.90
C MET A 285 -7.19 -0.12 -7.91
N LEU A 286 -6.96 -0.39 -9.21
CA LEU A 286 -8.00 -0.35 -10.24
C LEU A 286 -9.16 -1.32 -9.95
N GLU A 287 -8.90 -2.47 -9.31
CA GLU A 287 -9.96 -3.38 -8.90
C GLU A 287 -10.90 -2.73 -7.87
N SER A 288 -10.34 -2.11 -6.83
CA SER A 288 -11.09 -1.33 -5.84
C SER A 288 -11.85 -0.17 -6.49
N TYR A 289 -11.27 0.47 -7.51
CA TYR A 289 -11.93 1.54 -8.27
C TYR A 289 -13.17 1.05 -9.03
N ILE A 290 -13.09 -0.12 -9.69
CA ILE A 290 -14.22 -0.74 -10.37
C ILE A 290 -15.28 -1.23 -9.38
N ILE A 291 -14.88 -1.81 -8.25
CA ILE A 291 -15.82 -2.19 -7.18
C ILE A 291 -16.58 -0.95 -6.67
N ALA A 292 -15.88 0.16 -6.47
CA ALA A 292 -16.49 1.39 -6.02
C ALA A 292 -17.50 1.95 -7.04
N ARG A 293 -17.20 1.87 -8.35
CA ARG A 293 -18.15 2.21 -9.42
C ARG A 293 -19.44 1.40 -9.28
N ASP A 294 -19.32 0.09 -9.21
CA ASP A 294 -20.48 -0.80 -9.17
C ASP A 294 -21.29 -0.62 -7.88
N ARG A 295 -20.62 -0.39 -6.75
CA ARG A 295 -21.25 -0.20 -5.44
C ARG A 295 -21.84 1.18 -5.23
N PHE A 296 -21.21 2.24 -5.70
CA PHE A 296 -21.53 3.60 -5.26
C PHE A 296 -21.92 4.57 -6.37
N LEU A 297 -21.64 4.28 -7.64
CA LEU A 297 -22.04 5.18 -8.73
C LEU A 297 -23.50 4.96 -9.13
N VAL A 298 -24.22 6.04 -9.46
CA VAL A 298 -25.53 5.98 -10.12
C VAL A 298 -25.39 5.50 -11.57
N PRO A 299 -26.45 4.94 -12.20
CA PRO A 299 -26.46 4.72 -13.64
C PRO A 299 -26.15 6.01 -14.40
N ASN A 300 -25.24 5.95 -15.37
CA ASN A 300 -24.72 7.10 -16.13
C ASN A 300 -23.98 8.17 -15.29
N GLY A 301 -23.56 7.83 -14.07
CA GLY A 301 -22.63 8.67 -13.32
C GLY A 301 -21.26 8.75 -14.00
N LYS A 302 -20.45 9.75 -13.65
CA LYS A 302 -19.13 9.97 -14.25
C LYS A 302 -18.02 9.38 -13.39
N MET A 303 -16.96 8.94 -14.07
CA MET A 303 -15.73 8.47 -13.45
C MET A 303 -14.58 9.39 -13.81
N PHE A 304 -13.82 9.81 -12.81
CA PHE A 304 -12.65 10.66 -12.95
C PHE A 304 -11.44 9.93 -12.32
N PRO A 305 -10.54 9.32 -13.11
CA PRO A 305 -10.55 9.19 -14.58
C PRO A 305 -11.57 8.17 -15.12
N SER A 306 -12.01 8.33 -16.38
CA SER A 306 -12.95 7.42 -17.05
C SER A 306 -12.27 6.35 -17.90
N ARG A 307 -11.03 6.59 -18.34
CA ARG A 307 -10.29 5.68 -19.22
C ARG A 307 -8.80 5.74 -18.94
N GLY A 308 -8.13 4.61 -19.05
CA GLY A 308 -6.68 4.47 -19.03
C GLY A 308 -6.15 3.90 -20.34
N ARG A 309 -4.97 4.34 -20.76
CA ARG A 309 -4.26 3.83 -21.92
C ARG A 309 -2.88 3.40 -21.51
N LEU A 310 -2.56 2.12 -21.69
CA LEU A 310 -1.20 1.64 -21.60
C LEU A 310 -0.56 1.75 -22.99
N HIS A 311 0.57 2.44 -23.06
CA HIS A 311 1.37 2.58 -24.28
C HIS A 311 2.62 1.72 -24.16
N MET A 312 2.96 1.00 -25.22
CA MET A 312 4.10 0.09 -25.26
C MET A 312 4.87 0.29 -26.55
N ALA A 313 6.18 0.51 -26.47
CA ALA A 313 7.03 0.66 -27.65
C ALA A 313 8.41 0.02 -27.45
N PRO A 314 8.96 -0.66 -28.47
CA PRO A 314 10.31 -1.20 -28.39
C PRO A 314 11.33 -0.06 -28.32
N PHE A 315 12.38 -0.24 -27.52
CA PHE A 315 13.44 0.74 -27.36
C PHE A 315 14.83 0.16 -27.65
N ARG A 316 15.77 1.05 -27.95
CA ARG A 316 17.20 0.78 -28.02
C ARG A 316 17.91 1.58 -26.91
N ASP A 317 18.62 0.90 -26.01
CA ASP A 317 19.45 1.53 -25.00
C ASP A 317 20.55 0.57 -24.57
N GLU A 318 21.66 0.59 -25.31
CA GLU A 318 22.84 -0.24 -25.04
C GLU A 318 23.46 0.10 -23.66
N LEU A 319 23.38 1.37 -23.23
CA LEU A 319 23.94 1.79 -21.95
C LEU A 319 23.16 1.18 -20.79
N LEU A 320 21.82 1.22 -20.83
CA LEU A 320 20.99 0.56 -19.83
C LEU A 320 21.21 -0.95 -19.84
N TYR A 321 21.19 -1.57 -21.03
CA TYR A 321 21.38 -3.01 -21.15
C TYR A 321 22.74 -3.44 -20.56
N GLY A 322 23.82 -2.72 -20.92
CA GLY A 322 25.15 -2.93 -20.37
C GLY A 322 25.20 -2.73 -18.85
N GLU A 323 24.55 -1.69 -18.31
CA GLU A 323 24.47 -1.44 -16.86
C GLU A 323 23.87 -2.64 -16.11
N ILE A 324 22.74 -3.17 -16.59
CA ILE A 324 22.05 -4.31 -15.95
C ILE A 324 22.84 -5.60 -16.14
N ALA A 325 23.32 -5.89 -17.35
CA ALA A 325 24.13 -7.07 -17.64
C ALA A 325 25.43 -7.11 -16.82
N ASN A 326 26.07 -5.94 -16.63
CA ASN A 326 27.33 -5.84 -15.92
C ASN A 326 27.21 -6.09 -14.41
N LYS A 327 26.03 -5.91 -13.80
CA LYS A 327 25.81 -6.28 -12.38
C LYS A 327 26.11 -7.76 -12.13
N ALA A 328 25.82 -8.63 -13.10
CA ALA A 328 26.11 -10.06 -13.00
C ALA A 328 27.61 -10.40 -13.05
N LEU A 329 28.48 -9.48 -13.50
CA LEU A 329 29.92 -9.73 -13.59
C LEU A 329 30.57 -9.91 -12.22
N PHE A 330 29.99 -9.35 -11.15
CA PHE A 330 30.44 -9.61 -9.78
C PHE A 330 30.51 -11.12 -9.48
N TRP A 331 29.55 -11.89 -10.00
CA TRP A 331 29.46 -13.32 -9.80
C TRP A 331 30.42 -14.14 -10.68
N GLN A 332 31.19 -13.51 -11.58
CA GLN A 332 32.19 -14.21 -12.40
C GLN A 332 33.52 -14.45 -11.69
N GLN A 333 33.64 -14.02 -10.43
CA GLN A 333 34.86 -14.16 -9.65
C GLN A 333 35.10 -15.62 -9.23
N LYS A 334 36.20 -16.22 -9.72
CA LYS A 334 36.62 -17.58 -9.35
C LYS A 334 37.30 -17.69 -7.99
N ASN A 335 37.70 -16.56 -7.41
CA ASN A 335 38.38 -16.51 -6.11
C ASN A 335 37.99 -15.25 -5.34
N TYR A 336 36.78 -15.24 -4.79
CA TYR A 336 36.31 -14.24 -3.84
C TYR A 336 36.61 -14.73 -2.42
N TYR A 337 37.71 -14.26 -1.83
CA TYR A 337 38.20 -14.70 -0.53
C TYR A 337 38.31 -16.23 -0.38
N GLY A 338 38.77 -16.93 -1.42
CA GLY A 338 38.90 -18.39 -1.44
C GLY A 338 37.67 -19.14 -1.95
N VAL A 339 36.61 -18.44 -2.38
CA VAL A 339 35.35 -19.04 -2.85
C VAL A 339 35.12 -18.73 -4.33
N ASP A 340 34.74 -19.74 -5.12
CA ASP A 340 34.30 -19.56 -6.52
C ASP A 340 32.81 -19.18 -6.56
N LEU A 341 32.49 -17.97 -7.02
CA LEU A 341 31.12 -17.45 -7.09
C LEU A 341 30.39 -17.80 -8.40
N THR A 342 31.10 -18.36 -9.39
CA THR A 342 30.60 -18.53 -10.77
C THR A 342 29.36 -19.40 -10.88
N ALA A 343 29.15 -20.32 -9.93
CA ALA A 343 27.96 -21.17 -9.87
C ALA A 343 26.63 -20.38 -9.77
N LEU A 344 26.65 -19.12 -9.31
CA LEU A 344 25.47 -18.27 -9.17
C LEU A 344 25.33 -17.21 -10.27
N ARG A 345 26.28 -17.12 -11.22
CA ARG A 345 26.31 -16.06 -12.24
C ARG A 345 25.06 -16.03 -13.10
N ASP A 346 24.61 -17.18 -13.60
CA ASP A 346 23.45 -17.24 -14.50
C ASP A 346 22.14 -16.92 -13.77
N LYS A 347 22.00 -17.38 -12.51
CA LYS A 347 20.87 -17.03 -11.65
C LYS A 347 20.84 -15.53 -11.34
N ALA A 348 21.99 -14.93 -11.04
CA ALA A 348 22.09 -13.50 -10.81
C ALA A 348 21.76 -12.70 -12.07
N PHE A 349 22.26 -13.12 -13.24
CA PHE A 349 21.93 -12.50 -14.53
C PHE A 349 20.41 -12.53 -14.77
N GLN A 350 19.76 -13.68 -14.61
CA GLN A 350 18.30 -13.79 -14.73
C GLN A 350 17.58 -12.87 -13.73
N GLY A 351 18.02 -12.85 -12.46
CA GLY A 351 17.44 -12.00 -11.42
C GLY A 351 17.57 -10.49 -11.70
N TYR A 352 18.64 -10.04 -12.33
CA TYR A 352 18.76 -8.63 -12.73
C TYR A 352 17.84 -8.27 -13.90
N PHE A 353 17.62 -9.20 -14.85
CA PHE A 353 16.73 -8.99 -16.00
C PHE A 353 15.24 -9.19 -15.66
N SER A 354 14.92 -9.82 -14.53
CA SER A 354 13.55 -9.93 -14.03
C SER A 354 13.05 -8.67 -13.30
N GLN A 355 13.90 -7.64 -13.16
CA GLN A 355 13.50 -6.36 -12.58
C GLN A 355 13.12 -5.38 -13.69
N PRO A 356 11.88 -4.87 -13.72
CA PRO A 356 11.54 -3.76 -14.59
C PRO A 356 12.27 -2.51 -14.10
N VAL A 357 12.75 -1.69 -15.04
CA VAL A 357 13.48 -0.46 -14.72
C VAL A 357 12.51 0.72 -14.70
N VAL A 358 12.52 1.49 -13.60
CA VAL A 358 11.72 2.72 -13.47
C VAL A 358 12.65 3.92 -13.59
N ASP A 359 12.51 4.68 -14.68
CA ASP A 359 13.19 5.96 -14.88
C ASP A 359 12.55 6.80 -16.00
N ALA A 360 13.02 8.04 -16.12
CA ALA A 360 12.75 8.89 -17.28
C ALA A 360 13.81 8.64 -18.36
N PHE A 361 13.39 8.57 -19.61
CA PHE A 361 14.30 8.37 -20.74
C PHE A 361 13.95 9.25 -21.93
N ASP A 362 14.92 9.43 -22.83
CA ASP A 362 14.75 10.22 -24.04
C ASP A 362 13.86 9.47 -25.06
N PRO A 363 12.74 10.07 -25.53
CA PRO A 363 11.84 9.40 -26.47
C PRO A 363 12.52 9.01 -27.81
N ARG A 364 13.68 9.57 -28.16
CA ARG A 364 14.48 9.16 -29.34
C ARG A 364 15.09 7.76 -29.23
N LEU A 365 15.04 7.15 -28.05
CA LEU A 365 15.40 5.75 -27.82
C LEU A 365 14.31 4.78 -28.31
N LEU A 366 13.08 5.25 -28.52
CA LEU A 366 12.02 4.44 -29.12
C LEU A 366 12.30 4.22 -30.60
N ILE A 367 12.10 2.98 -31.07
CA ILE A 367 12.37 2.61 -32.47
C ILE A 367 11.10 2.43 -33.29
N ALA A 368 9.92 2.44 -32.67
CA ALA A 368 8.64 2.33 -33.35
C ALA A 368 7.56 3.17 -32.64
N GLN A 369 6.44 3.40 -33.33
CA GLN A 369 5.24 3.96 -32.71
C GLN A 369 4.68 3.00 -31.66
N PRO A 370 4.06 3.50 -30.58
CA PRO A 370 3.54 2.66 -29.53
C PRO A 370 2.28 1.89 -29.98
N VAL A 371 2.16 0.66 -29.48
CA VAL A 371 0.88 -0.04 -29.38
C VAL A 371 0.16 0.49 -28.15
N ILE A 372 -1.17 0.64 -28.25
CA ILE A 372 -2.01 1.16 -27.17
C ILE A 372 -2.98 0.06 -26.75
N HIS A 373 -3.00 -0.25 -25.45
CA HIS A 373 -4.04 -1.04 -24.82
C HIS A 373 -4.95 -0.09 -24.03
N ASP A 374 -6.20 0.02 -24.48
CA ASP A 374 -7.19 0.98 -23.97
C ASP A 374 -8.14 0.28 -22.99
N ILE A 375 -8.28 0.84 -21.79
CA ILE A 375 -9.11 0.31 -20.70
C ILE A 375 -10.16 1.37 -20.37
N ASP A 376 -11.42 1.05 -20.66
CA ASP A 376 -12.56 1.89 -20.31
C ASP A 376 -13.05 1.55 -18.89
N PHE A 377 -12.74 2.41 -17.92
CA PHE A 377 -13.10 2.17 -16.51
C PHE A 377 -14.61 2.21 -16.27
N VAL A 378 -15.40 2.77 -17.20
CA VAL A 378 -16.87 2.79 -17.10
C VAL A 378 -17.45 1.41 -17.37
N THR A 379 -16.82 0.62 -18.24
CA THR A 379 -17.33 -0.70 -18.65
C THR A 379 -16.50 -1.89 -18.18
N ALA A 380 -15.24 -1.67 -17.79
CA ALA A 380 -14.33 -2.72 -17.35
C ALA A 380 -14.89 -3.49 -16.15
N LYS A 381 -14.58 -4.77 -16.06
CA LYS A 381 -14.92 -5.62 -14.93
C LYS A 381 -13.70 -5.85 -14.06
N GLU A 382 -13.95 -6.22 -12.82
CA GLU A 382 -12.90 -6.56 -11.86
C GLU A 382 -11.99 -7.69 -12.40
N GLU A 383 -12.59 -8.67 -13.08
CA GLU A 383 -11.89 -9.83 -13.64
C GLU A 383 -10.97 -9.48 -14.82
N ASP A 384 -11.24 -8.37 -15.52
CA ASP A 384 -10.43 -7.91 -16.66
C ASP A 384 -9.01 -7.51 -16.21
N PHE A 385 -8.80 -7.28 -14.91
CA PHE A 385 -7.51 -6.93 -14.32
C PHE A 385 -6.75 -8.14 -13.76
N PHE A 386 -7.30 -9.36 -13.77
CA PHE A 386 -6.57 -10.52 -13.24
C PHE A 386 -5.53 -11.03 -14.23
N GLU A 387 -5.85 -10.93 -15.51
CA GLU A 387 -5.00 -11.35 -16.62
C GLU A 387 -5.15 -10.33 -17.75
N ILE A 388 -4.07 -9.61 -18.05
CA ILE A 388 -4.05 -8.62 -19.13
C ILE A 388 -3.12 -9.15 -20.22
N ASP A 389 -3.70 -9.47 -21.36
CA ASP A 389 -3.00 -10.03 -22.50
C ASP A 389 -2.99 -9.08 -23.70
N VAL A 390 -1.81 -8.55 -24.02
CA VAL A 390 -1.63 -7.57 -25.09
C VAL A 390 -0.75 -8.15 -26.21
N PRO A 391 -1.31 -8.44 -27.40
CA PRO A 391 -0.50 -8.78 -28.56
C PRO A 391 0.27 -7.54 -29.04
N LEU A 392 1.55 -7.72 -29.35
CA LEU A 392 2.44 -6.64 -29.76
C LEU A 392 2.79 -6.76 -31.24
N GLN A 393 2.62 -5.68 -31.98
CA GLN A 393 3.06 -5.57 -33.37
C GLN A 393 3.57 -4.17 -33.65
N PHE A 394 4.82 -4.08 -34.07
CA PHE A 394 5.52 -2.84 -34.35
C PHE A 394 6.16 -2.92 -35.73
N LYS A 395 6.38 -1.74 -36.33
CA LYS A 395 7.25 -1.58 -37.50
C LYS A 395 8.42 -0.71 -37.09
N SER A 396 9.63 -1.27 -37.12
CA SER A 396 10.83 -0.52 -36.76
C SER A 396 11.02 0.64 -37.73
N SER A 397 11.23 1.85 -37.23
CA SER A 397 11.55 3.04 -38.02
C SER A 397 13.04 3.16 -38.33
N VAL A 398 13.88 2.44 -37.59
CA VAL A 398 15.35 2.49 -37.68
C VAL A 398 15.94 1.09 -37.62
N SER A 399 17.16 0.93 -38.13
CA SER A 399 17.95 -0.27 -37.86
C SER A 399 18.60 -0.15 -36.49
N ALA A 400 18.39 -1.12 -35.59
CA ALA A 400 18.86 -1.04 -34.20
C ALA A 400 18.88 -2.41 -33.50
N GLY A 401 19.57 -2.50 -32.37
CA GLY A 401 19.37 -3.53 -31.35
C GLY A 401 18.16 -3.17 -30.48
N VAL A 402 17.16 -4.03 -30.44
CA VAL A 402 15.99 -3.95 -29.55
C VAL A 402 16.40 -4.49 -28.20
N HIS A 403 16.39 -3.66 -27.18
CA HIS A 403 16.84 -4.02 -25.83
C HIS A 403 15.67 -4.35 -24.89
N GLY A 404 14.45 -4.01 -25.28
CA GLY A 404 13.27 -4.28 -24.48
C GLY A 404 12.04 -3.52 -24.94
N LEU A 405 11.03 -3.48 -24.07
CA LEU A 405 9.78 -2.77 -24.25
C LEU A 405 9.69 -1.63 -23.20
N ALA A 406 9.46 -0.41 -23.67
CA ALA A 406 9.16 0.73 -22.81
C ALA A 406 7.64 0.90 -22.70
N CYS A 407 7.19 1.16 -21.48
CA CYS A 407 5.78 1.26 -21.13
C CYS A 407 5.50 2.55 -20.36
N TRP A 408 4.41 3.22 -20.69
CA TRP A 408 3.89 4.38 -19.97
C TRP A 408 2.37 4.40 -20.10
N PHE A 409 1.70 5.30 -19.38
CA PHE A 409 0.25 5.40 -19.44
C PHE A 409 -0.27 6.83 -19.52
N ASP A 410 -1.47 6.94 -20.07
CA ASP A 410 -2.28 8.14 -20.03
C ASP A 410 -3.63 7.81 -19.38
N VAL A 411 -4.23 8.76 -18.66
CA VAL A 411 -5.62 8.64 -18.19
C VAL A 411 -6.44 9.86 -18.62
N LEU A 412 -7.69 9.60 -18.96
CA LEU A 412 -8.65 10.60 -19.43
C LEU A 412 -9.66 10.92 -18.32
N PHE A 413 -9.84 12.20 -18.06
CA PHE A 413 -10.97 12.76 -17.34
C PHE A 413 -11.97 13.31 -18.38
N ASP A 414 -12.97 12.50 -18.72
CA ASP A 414 -13.96 12.83 -19.76
C ASP A 414 -15.09 13.72 -19.20
N GLY A 415 -14.72 14.97 -18.91
CA GLY A 415 -15.63 15.98 -18.38
C GLY A 415 -16.55 16.57 -19.45
N SER A 416 -17.73 17.05 -19.03
CA SER A 416 -18.76 17.54 -19.97
C SER A 416 -18.37 18.83 -20.69
N ALA A 417 -17.50 19.64 -20.09
CA ALA A 417 -17.04 20.89 -20.68
C ALA A 417 -15.76 20.68 -21.49
N VAL A 418 -14.78 19.96 -20.92
CA VAL A 418 -13.48 19.71 -21.54
C VAL A 418 -12.88 18.37 -21.12
N PRO A 419 -12.40 17.55 -22.06
CA PRO A 419 -11.63 16.36 -21.74
C PRO A 419 -10.21 16.74 -21.29
N ARG A 420 -9.72 16.14 -20.19
CA ARG A 420 -8.35 16.34 -19.70
C ARG A 420 -7.57 15.04 -19.67
N TRP A 421 -6.34 15.08 -20.16
CA TRP A 421 -5.42 13.94 -20.14
C TRP A 421 -4.31 14.20 -19.14
N LEU A 422 -4.08 13.23 -18.25
CA LEU A 422 -2.83 13.09 -17.52
C LEU A 422 -1.97 12.09 -18.27
N THR A 423 -0.77 12.49 -18.70
CA THR A 423 0.16 11.64 -19.45
C THR A 423 1.44 11.41 -18.66
N THR A 424 1.95 10.19 -18.71
CA THR A 424 3.28 9.80 -18.21
C THR A 424 4.25 9.51 -19.36
N SER A 425 3.94 9.99 -20.57
CA SER A 425 4.74 9.72 -21.78
C SER A 425 6.18 10.23 -21.70
N PRO A 426 7.14 9.51 -22.30
CA PRO A 426 8.52 9.99 -22.38
C PRO A 426 8.59 11.28 -23.19
N GLY A 427 9.34 12.26 -22.69
CA GLY A 427 9.43 13.60 -23.29
C GLY A 427 8.37 14.61 -22.79
N SER A 428 7.33 14.16 -22.09
CA SER A 428 6.45 15.03 -21.30
C SER A 428 7.11 15.40 -19.96
N PRO A 429 6.61 16.44 -19.25
CA PRO A 429 7.06 16.74 -17.89
C PRO A 429 6.98 15.49 -17.00
N THR A 430 8.08 15.18 -16.31
CA THR A 430 8.20 13.94 -15.53
C THR A 430 7.26 13.93 -14.33
N THR A 431 6.50 12.85 -14.20
CA THR A 431 5.70 12.51 -13.03
C THR A 431 6.45 11.54 -12.11
N HIS A 432 6.01 11.38 -10.87
CA HIS A 432 6.62 10.42 -9.93
C HIS A 432 6.51 8.95 -10.38
N TRP A 433 5.56 8.62 -11.27
CA TRP A 433 5.45 7.30 -11.88
C TRP A 433 6.60 6.97 -12.86
N TYR A 434 7.29 8.00 -13.39
CA TYR A 434 8.26 7.85 -14.48
C TYR A 434 7.70 7.01 -15.64
N GLN A 435 8.56 6.25 -16.32
CA GLN A 435 8.19 5.19 -17.26
C GLN A 435 8.78 3.86 -16.79
N ILE A 436 8.25 2.76 -17.32
CA ILE A 436 8.79 1.41 -17.10
C ILE A 436 9.55 0.95 -18.35
N ARG A 437 10.69 0.30 -18.16
CA ARG A 437 11.43 -0.38 -19.23
C ARG A 437 11.67 -1.83 -18.86
N CYS A 438 11.06 -2.74 -19.62
CA CYS A 438 11.22 -4.19 -19.48
C CYS A 438 12.32 -4.65 -20.44
N LEU A 439 13.49 -4.96 -19.91
CA LEU A 439 14.63 -5.45 -20.69
C LEU A 439 14.42 -6.91 -21.09
N ILE A 440 14.76 -7.25 -22.32
CA ILE A 440 14.87 -8.65 -22.75
C ILE A 440 16.31 -9.14 -22.56
N SER A 441 16.48 -10.40 -22.17
CA SER A 441 17.79 -10.99 -21.86
C SER A 441 18.67 -11.21 -23.08
N GLN A 442 18.07 -11.31 -24.28
CA GLN A 442 18.77 -11.39 -25.56
C GLN A 442 18.25 -10.31 -26.50
N PRO A 443 19.01 -9.22 -26.73
CA PRO A 443 18.61 -8.16 -27.66
C PRO A 443 18.36 -8.69 -29.07
N LEU A 444 17.35 -8.14 -29.75
CA LEU A 444 17.01 -8.51 -31.13
C LEU A 444 17.65 -7.53 -32.11
N CYS A 445 18.25 -8.00 -33.19
CA CYS A 445 18.73 -7.12 -34.26
C CYS A 445 17.64 -6.92 -35.32
N VAL A 446 17.27 -5.67 -35.61
CA VAL A 446 16.22 -5.34 -36.60
C VAL A 446 16.69 -4.27 -37.58
N LEU A 447 16.21 -4.36 -38.82
CA LEU A 447 16.38 -3.31 -39.83
C LEU A 447 15.19 -2.34 -39.84
N ALA A 448 15.43 -1.14 -40.34
CA ALA A 448 14.37 -0.20 -40.66
C ALA A 448 13.32 -0.85 -41.57
N GLY A 449 12.05 -0.68 -41.21
CA GLY A 449 10.89 -1.24 -41.90
C GLY A 449 10.52 -2.68 -41.50
N GLN A 450 11.38 -3.39 -40.75
CA GLN A 450 11.07 -4.76 -40.33
C GLN A 450 10.02 -4.81 -39.22
N PRO A 451 9.15 -5.84 -39.22
CA PRO A 451 8.20 -6.06 -38.15
C PRO A 451 8.90 -6.59 -36.89
N VAL A 452 8.47 -6.10 -35.73
CA VAL A 452 8.75 -6.68 -34.42
C VAL A 452 7.42 -7.11 -33.83
N THR A 453 7.27 -8.38 -33.52
CA THR A 453 6.03 -8.96 -32.97
C THR A 453 6.28 -9.49 -31.57
N GLY A 454 5.23 -9.67 -30.79
CA GLY A 454 5.38 -10.16 -29.43
C GLY A 454 4.08 -10.27 -28.67
N ARG A 455 4.22 -10.43 -27.36
CA ARG A 455 3.11 -10.49 -26.41
C ARG A 455 3.60 -9.94 -25.08
N LEU A 456 2.82 -9.04 -24.48
CA LEU A 456 2.96 -8.61 -23.09
C LEU A 456 1.79 -9.22 -22.33
N HIS A 457 2.08 -10.16 -21.45
CA HIS A 457 1.07 -10.88 -20.68
C HIS A 457 1.31 -10.66 -19.19
N MET A 458 0.34 -10.08 -18.50
CA MET A 458 0.46 -9.69 -17.10
C MET A 458 -0.55 -10.46 -16.26
N ILE A 459 -0.07 -11.16 -15.23
CA ILE A 459 -0.89 -11.99 -14.35
C ILE A 459 -0.82 -11.42 -12.95
N ALA A 460 -1.98 -11.07 -12.39
CA ALA A 460 -2.08 -10.53 -11.05
C ALA A 460 -1.74 -11.59 -10.00
N HIS A 461 -1.01 -11.20 -8.95
CA HIS A 461 -0.72 -12.06 -7.79
C HIS A 461 -1.07 -11.38 -6.47
N SER A 462 -1.02 -12.16 -5.39
CA SER A 462 -1.52 -11.78 -4.07
C SER A 462 -0.67 -10.71 -3.36
N SER A 463 0.53 -10.41 -3.86
CA SER A 463 1.40 -9.35 -3.34
C SER A 463 1.05 -7.95 -3.88
N GLN A 464 -0.21 -7.76 -4.34
CA GLN A 464 -0.72 -6.50 -4.90
C GLN A 464 0.08 -6.03 -6.12
N SER A 465 0.40 -6.94 -7.03
CA SER A 465 1.25 -6.65 -8.21
C SER A 465 0.97 -7.68 -9.33
N TYR A 466 1.75 -7.60 -10.41
CA TYR A 466 1.70 -8.47 -11.56
C TYR A 466 3.05 -9.11 -11.87
N THR A 467 3.00 -10.39 -12.25
CA THR A 467 4.06 -11.05 -12.99
C THR A 467 3.88 -10.73 -14.46
N VAL A 468 4.94 -10.24 -15.11
CA VAL A 468 4.94 -9.79 -16.50
C VAL A 468 5.74 -10.77 -17.35
N HIS A 469 5.08 -11.46 -18.25
CA HIS A 469 5.71 -12.29 -19.28
C HIS A 469 5.78 -11.48 -20.58
N LEU A 470 7.00 -11.13 -20.98
CA LEU A 470 7.27 -10.41 -22.22
C LEU A 470 7.97 -11.32 -23.21
N THR A 471 7.39 -11.47 -24.40
CA THR A 471 8.05 -12.09 -25.55
C THR A 471 8.14 -11.08 -26.68
N LEU A 472 9.32 -10.91 -27.26
CA LEU A 472 9.55 -10.15 -28.48
C LEU A 472 10.22 -11.05 -29.52
N SER A 473 9.88 -10.84 -30.79
CA SER A 473 10.40 -11.60 -31.93
C SER A 473 10.56 -10.73 -33.16
N ALA A 474 11.58 -11.03 -33.97
CA ALA A 474 11.83 -10.38 -35.25
C ALA A 474 12.52 -11.36 -36.22
N SER A 475 12.44 -11.08 -37.52
CA SER A 475 13.16 -11.87 -38.52
C SER A 475 14.68 -11.77 -38.31
N SER A 476 15.36 -12.91 -38.38
CA SER A 476 16.81 -13.02 -38.29
C SER A 476 17.48 -12.47 -39.55
N MET A 477 18.62 -11.81 -39.35
CA MET A 477 19.53 -11.36 -40.40
C MET A 477 20.33 -12.52 -41.01
N THR A 478 20.42 -13.66 -40.33
CA THR A 478 21.15 -14.85 -40.80
C THR A 478 20.18 -15.84 -41.44
N PRO A 479 20.42 -16.28 -42.69
CA PRO A 479 19.71 -17.42 -43.26
C PRO A 479 19.91 -18.64 -42.36
N ASP A 480 18.85 -19.42 -42.11
CA ASP A 480 19.03 -20.76 -41.58
C ASP A 480 19.73 -21.67 -42.62
N LEU A 481 20.11 -22.88 -42.22
CA LEU A 481 20.74 -23.87 -43.11
C LEU A 481 19.87 -24.23 -44.34
N ASN A 482 18.60 -23.84 -44.35
CA ASN A 482 17.62 -24.13 -45.41
C ASN A 482 17.23 -22.89 -46.24
N GLY A 483 17.88 -21.73 -46.04
CA GLY A 483 17.61 -20.51 -46.79
C GLY A 483 16.31 -19.79 -46.38
N VAL A 484 15.65 -20.20 -45.30
CA VAL A 484 14.54 -19.47 -44.68
C VAL A 484 15.16 -18.52 -43.64
N GLY A 485 14.80 -17.24 -43.67
CA GLY A 485 15.26 -16.31 -42.64
C GLY A 485 14.82 -16.81 -41.27
N GLY A 486 15.77 -17.11 -40.37
CA GLY A 486 15.44 -17.58 -39.03
C GLY A 486 14.60 -16.56 -38.25
N THR A 487 14.07 -16.94 -37.09
CA THR A 487 13.39 -15.99 -36.18
C THR A 487 14.25 -15.77 -34.95
N GLN A 488 14.52 -14.52 -34.59
CA GLN A 488 15.09 -14.15 -33.30
C GLN A 488 13.93 -13.97 -32.32
N THR A 489 13.97 -14.64 -31.18
CA THR A 489 12.94 -14.53 -30.13
C THR A 489 13.63 -14.42 -28.78
N SER A 490 13.18 -13.48 -27.96
CA SER A 490 13.59 -13.37 -26.56
C SER A 490 12.35 -13.28 -25.68
N THR A 491 12.37 -14.05 -24.59
CA THR A 491 11.33 -14.07 -23.57
C THR A 491 11.94 -13.77 -22.20
N VAL A 492 11.22 -13.00 -21.40
CA VAL A 492 11.61 -12.66 -20.02
C VAL A 492 10.37 -12.65 -19.14
N GLU A 493 10.55 -13.05 -17.89
CA GLU A 493 9.57 -12.91 -16.82
C GLU A 493 10.08 -11.83 -15.86
N LEU A 494 9.24 -10.83 -15.59
CA LEU A 494 9.54 -9.74 -14.65
C LEU A 494 8.50 -9.70 -13.53
N ASP A 495 8.88 -9.15 -12.39
CA ASP A 495 7.95 -8.86 -11.29
C ASP A 495 7.80 -7.34 -11.12
N LEU A 496 6.58 -6.81 -11.28
CA LEU A 496 6.31 -5.38 -11.05
C LEU A 496 6.44 -4.97 -9.58
N LYS A 497 6.49 -5.93 -8.64
CA LYS A 497 6.60 -5.65 -7.21
C LYS A 497 7.99 -5.18 -6.82
N GLU A 498 9.00 -5.65 -7.54
CA GLU A 498 10.43 -5.43 -7.23
C GLU A 498 11.15 -4.67 -8.36
N PRO A 499 10.69 -3.44 -8.71
CA PRO A 499 11.31 -2.66 -9.76
C PRO A 499 12.69 -2.13 -9.35
N TYR A 500 13.56 -1.97 -10.35
CA TYR A 500 14.81 -1.24 -10.18
C TYR A 500 14.59 0.25 -10.48
N TYR A 501 14.55 1.08 -9.43
CA TYR A 501 14.50 2.53 -9.57
C TYR A 501 15.86 3.09 -9.98
N ARG A 502 15.97 3.55 -11.22
CA ARG A 502 17.22 4.04 -11.80
C ARG A 502 17.28 5.56 -11.74
N MET A 503 17.96 6.07 -10.71
CA MET A 503 18.23 7.50 -10.55
C MET A 503 19.37 7.91 -11.49
N THR A 504 19.05 8.43 -12.67
CA THR A 504 20.06 9.13 -13.49
C THR A 504 20.45 10.43 -12.78
N GLN A 505 21.69 10.52 -12.31
CA GLN A 505 22.27 11.81 -11.93
C GLN A 505 22.33 12.67 -13.20
N PHE A 506 21.31 13.50 -13.43
CA PHE A 506 21.51 14.66 -14.31
C PHE A 506 22.56 15.53 -13.61
N PRO A 507 23.66 15.94 -14.28
CA PRO A 507 24.51 16.98 -13.75
C PRO A 507 23.61 18.17 -13.43
N ALA A 508 23.64 18.64 -12.18
CA ALA A 508 22.88 19.81 -11.77
C ALA A 508 23.13 20.92 -12.81
N TYR A 509 22.05 21.46 -13.38
CA TYR A 509 22.14 22.68 -14.16
C TYR A 509 22.87 23.70 -13.28
N ALA A 510 24.08 24.07 -13.70
CA ALA A 510 24.82 25.15 -13.08
C ALA A 510 23.97 26.41 -13.26
N TRP A 511 23.30 26.81 -12.18
CA TRP A 511 22.65 28.10 -12.12
C TRP A 511 23.68 29.16 -12.48
N PHE A 512 23.32 30.03 -13.41
CA PHE A 512 24.04 31.26 -13.74
C PHE A 512 24.44 31.98 -12.44
N GLN A 513 25.71 31.87 -12.05
CA GLN A 513 26.33 32.93 -11.25
C GLN A 513 26.57 34.07 -12.23
N GLN A 514 25.66 35.04 -12.24
CA GLN A 514 26.01 36.37 -12.72
C GLN A 514 27.23 36.83 -11.91
N GLU A 515 28.35 37.00 -12.59
CA GLU A 515 29.54 37.65 -12.08
C GLU A 515 29.16 39.05 -11.57
N GLN A 516 29.00 39.18 -10.25
CA GLN A 516 29.28 40.46 -9.61
C GLN A 516 30.79 40.58 -9.52
N THR A 517 31.38 41.28 -10.49
CA THR A 517 32.72 41.84 -10.41
C THR A 517 32.87 42.65 -9.13
N GLN A 518 33.46 42.07 -8.09
CA GLN A 518 34.03 42.81 -6.97
C GLN A 518 35.47 43.17 -7.29
N GLN A 519 35.70 44.45 -7.60
CA GLN A 519 37.04 45.03 -7.60
C GLN A 519 37.62 45.01 -6.18
N PRO A 520 38.93 44.71 -6.00
CA PRO A 520 39.55 44.71 -4.69
C PRO A 520 39.82 46.14 -4.22
N VAL A 521 39.18 46.55 -3.13
CA VAL A 521 39.49 47.83 -2.48
C VAL A 521 40.75 47.67 -1.63
N SER A 522 41.79 48.39 -2.03
CA SER A 522 43.06 48.54 -1.33
C SER A 522 42.87 49.19 0.04
N SER A 523 43.54 48.62 1.05
CA SER A 523 43.71 49.18 2.37
C SER A 523 44.70 50.35 2.35
N SER A 524 44.23 51.59 2.55
CA SER A 524 45.02 52.63 3.24
C SER A 524 44.19 53.86 3.64
N LEU A 525 44.56 54.42 4.80
CA LEU A 525 44.36 55.80 5.30
C LEU A 525 43.00 56.22 5.92
N LEU A 526 43.01 56.15 7.26
CA LEU A 526 42.94 57.28 8.21
C LEU A 526 41.83 58.37 8.06
N LEU A 527 41.12 58.51 9.19
CA LEU A 527 40.74 59.75 9.90
C LEU A 527 39.42 60.49 9.55
N ARG A 528 38.68 60.70 10.66
CA ARG A 528 37.85 61.85 11.09
C ARG A 528 36.36 61.87 10.73
N TYR A 529 35.57 61.69 11.79
CA TYR A 529 34.68 62.65 12.45
C TYR A 529 33.61 63.40 11.63
N ASP A 530 32.41 63.37 12.25
CA ASP A 530 31.27 64.29 12.23
C ASP A 530 30.12 64.11 11.23
N SER A 531 29.00 63.63 11.81
CA SER A 531 27.61 64.13 11.76
C SER A 531 27.16 65.01 10.58
N VAL A 532 26.06 64.61 9.94
CA VAL A 532 24.66 65.05 10.23
C VAL A 532 23.71 63.92 9.91
#